data_AF-A0AAW8ZZU4-F1
#
_entry.id   AF-A0AAW8ZZU4-F1
#
_cell.length_a   1.000
_cell.length_b   1.000
_cell.length_c   1.000
_cell.angle_alpha   90.00
_cell.angle_beta   90.00
_cell.angle_gamma   90.00
#
_symmetry.space_group_name_H-M   'P 1'
#
loop_
_entity.id
_entity.type
_entity.pdbx_description
1 polymer ?
#
loop_
_entity_poly.entity_id
_entity_poly.type
_entity_poly.pdbx_seq_one_letter_code
_entity_poly.pdbx_strand_id
1 'polypeptide(L)'
;MANDAKTPIFILQPYVDENGLQWLSCSPDNGQTVYKEYGPEGKIYRQRDAKMLQKLTFEKLKFKSPNGTAFYLSVSDDGQPVFTKVGDSQ
;
A
#
# COMPACT_ATOMS: atom_id res chain seq x y z
N MET A 1 21.27 -33.16 3.32
CA MET A 1 21.31 -31.93 4.15
C MET A 1 20.12 -31.09 3.76
N ALA A 2 19.10 -31.01 4.62
CA ALA A 2 17.93 -30.18 4.37
C ALA A 2 18.38 -28.72 4.44
N ASN A 3 18.18 -27.99 3.36
CA ASN A 3 18.44 -26.56 3.31
C ASN A 3 17.33 -25.91 4.15
N ASP A 4 17.60 -25.66 5.43
CA ASP A 4 16.77 -24.86 6.34
C ASP A 4 16.76 -23.41 5.84
N ALA A 5 16.11 -23.19 4.69
CA ALA A 5 15.80 -21.88 4.18
C ALA A 5 14.79 -21.28 5.16
N LYS A 6 15.31 -20.64 6.21
CA LYS A 6 14.52 -19.91 7.20
C LYS A 6 13.57 -19.01 6.43
N THR A 7 12.27 -19.16 6.69
CA THR A 7 11.26 -18.26 6.15
C THR A 7 11.71 -16.84 6.49
N PRO A 8 11.89 -15.94 5.49
CA PRO A 8 12.30 -14.59 5.79
C PRO A 8 11.24 -13.92 6.66
N ILE A 9 11.61 -13.61 7.90
CA ILE A 9 10.74 -12.90 8.83
C ILE A 9 10.91 -11.42 8.52
N PHE A 10 9.86 -10.79 8.00
CA PHE A 10 9.79 -9.34 7.88
C PHE A 10 9.32 -8.77 9.22
N ILE A 11 10.24 -8.18 9.98
CA ILE A 11 9.89 -7.48 11.22
C ILE A 11 9.57 -6.03 10.86
N LEU A 12 8.34 -5.60 11.18
CA LEU A 12 7.97 -4.20 11.15
C LEU A 12 8.49 -3.52 12.41
N GLN A 13 9.27 -2.47 12.23
CA GLN A 13 9.88 -1.69 13.30
C GLN A 13 9.42 -0.24 13.22
N PRO A 14 9.19 0.43 14.37
CA PRO A 14 8.97 1.87 14.40
C PRO A 14 10.15 2.62 13.77
N TYR A 15 9.85 3.58 12.91
CA TYR A 15 10.84 4.45 12.28
C TYR A 15 10.29 5.88 12.22
N VAL A 16 11.10 6.86 12.62
CA VAL A 16 10.79 8.28 12.48
C VAL A 16 11.61 8.84 11.32
N ASP A 17 10.95 9.44 10.34
CA ASP A 17 11.63 9.99 9.18
C ASP A 17 12.15 11.42 9.38
N GLU A 18 12.82 11.97 8.37
CA GLU A 18 13.39 13.33 8.41
C GLU A 18 12.38 14.44 8.69
N ASN A 19 11.07 14.18 8.51
CA ASN A 19 9.99 15.14 8.77
C ASN A 19 9.31 14.90 10.13
N GLY A 20 9.82 13.96 10.94
CA GLY A 20 9.24 13.61 12.23
C GLY A 20 8.01 12.70 12.14
N LEU A 21 7.69 12.14 10.97
CA LEU A 21 6.54 11.25 10.82
C LEU A 21 6.90 9.83 11.26
N GLN A 22 5.97 9.19 11.98
CA GLN A 22 6.13 7.83 12.47
C GLN A 22 5.64 6.81 11.44
N TRP A 23 6.46 5.80 11.21
CA TRP A 23 6.23 4.71 10.26
C TRP A 23 6.42 3.35 10.93
N LEU A 24 5.73 2.34 10.40
CA LEU A 24 6.17 0.95 10.52
C LEU A 24 6.96 0.60 9.27
N SER A 25 8.21 0.19 9.45
CA SER A 25 9.15 -0.06 8.36
C SER A 25 9.76 -1.46 8.47
N CYS A 26 10.18 -2.03 7.35
CA CYS A 26 10.96 -3.28 7.36
C CYS A 26 12.36 -3.05 6.76
N SER A 27 13.32 -3.84 7.20
CA SER A 27 14.66 -3.87 6.61
C SER A 27 15.07 -5.33 6.33
N PRO A 28 15.40 -5.69 5.08
CA PRO A 28 15.82 -7.05 4.75
C PRO A 28 17.30 -7.30 5.04
N ASP A 29 18.07 -6.26 5.33
CA ASP A 29 19.53 -6.23 5.40
C ASP A 29 20.02 -5.65 6.74
N ASN A 30 19.26 -5.93 7.81
CA ASN A 30 19.62 -5.59 9.18
C ASN A 30 19.84 -4.09 9.42
N GLY A 31 19.00 -3.26 8.81
CA GLY A 31 18.93 -1.81 9.03
C GLY A 31 19.65 -0.97 7.97
N GLN A 32 20.37 -1.56 7.01
CA GLN A 32 21.06 -0.79 5.97
C GLN A 32 20.07 -0.12 5.00
N THR A 33 19.04 -0.86 4.59
CA THR A 33 17.92 -0.38 3.77
C THR A 33 16.65 -0.44 4.58
N VAL A 34 15.97 0.71 4.71
CA VAL A 34 14.69 0.83 5.42
C VAL A 34 13.57 1.10 4.42
N TYR A 35 12.59 0.20 4.36
CA TYR A 35 11.37 0.39 3.57
C TYR A 35 10.21 0.80 4.46
N LYS A 36 9.70 2.03 4.28
CA LYS A 36 8.47 2.52 4.92
C LYS A 36 7.25 1.69 4.46
N GLU A 37 6.57 0.97 5.33
CA GLU A 37 5.46 0.07 4.96
C GLU A 37 4.09 0.64 5.34
N TYR A 38 3.96 1.21 6.54
CA TYR A 38 2.72 1.85 7.00
C TYR A 38 3.04 3.22 7.59
N GLY A 39 2.24 4.22 7.23
CA GLY A 39 2.31 5.55 7.82
C GLY A 39 0.92 6.18 7.93
N PRO A 40 0.86 7.50 8.20
CA PRO A 40 -0.42 8.23 8.35
C PRO A 40 -1.32 8.14 7.11
N GLU A 41 -0.74 7.95 5.93
CA GLU A 41 -1.46 7.80 4.66
C GLU A 41 -1.92 6.36 4.37
N GLY A 42 -1.60 5.41 5.26
CA GLY A 42 -1.94 4.00 5.13
C GLY A 42 -0.77 3.13 4.70
N LYS A 43 -1.07 1.98 4.07
CA LYS A 43 -0.07 1.01 3.60
C LYS A 43 0.51 1.41 2.25
N ILE A 44 1.84 1.41 2.15
CA ILE A 44 2.55 1.54 0.88
C ILE A 44 2.69 0.14 0.27
N TYR A 45 2.14 -0.04 -0.93
CA TYR A 45 2.37 -1.23 -1.72
C TYR A 45 3.45 -0.98 -2.77
N ARG A 46 4.36 -1.94 -2.91
CA ARG A 46 5.50 -1.91 -3.85
C ARG A 46 5.35 -2.99 -4.91
N GLN A 47 6.23 -2.98 -5.91
CA GLN A 47 6.23 -3.99 -6.97
C GLN A 47 6.33 -5.43 -6.44
N ARG A 48 7.05 -5.64 -5.33
CA ARG A 48 7.12 -6.95 -4.65
C ARG A 48 5.78 -7.45 -4.12
N ASP A 49 4.84 -6.55 -3.84
CA ASP A 49 3.52 -6.87 -3.29
C ASP A 49 2.49 -7.19 -4.39
N ALA A 50 2.85 -7.07 -5.67
CA ALA A 50 1.93 -7.25 -6.80
C ALA A 50 1.17 -8.59 -6.74
N LYS A 51 1.85 -9.68 -6.35
CA LYS A 51 1.21 -11.01 -6.21
C LYS A 51 0.18 -11.06 -5.08
N MET A 52 0.36 -10.29 -4.02
CA MET A 52 -0.60 -10.18 -2.92
C MET A 52 -1.78 -9.29 -3.35
N LEU A 53 -1.49 -8.13 -3.95
CA LEU A 53 -2.50 -7.20 -4.46
C LEU A 53 -3.47 -7.86 -5.43
N GLN A 54 -2.98 -8.74 -6.31
CA GLN A 54 -3.81 -9.52 -7.25
C GLN A 54 -4.86 -10.40 -6.57
N LYS A 55 -4.70 -10.71 -5.27
CA LYS A 55 -5.62 -11.55 -4.49
C LYS A 55 -6.58 -10.73 -3.63
N LEU A 56 -6.37 -9.41 -3.52
CA LEU A 56 -7.21 -8.56 -2.70
C LEU A 56 -8.41 -8.08 -3.50
N THR A 57 -9.59 -8.09 -2.86
CA THR A 57 -10.78 -7.42 -3.38
C THR A 57 -10.83 -6.01 -2.80
N PHE A 58 -11.02 -5.02 -3.67
CA PHE A 58 -11.13 -3.61 -3.28
C PHE A 58 -12.54 -3.13 -3.57
N GLU A 59 -13.21 -2.51 -2.61
CA GLU A 59 -14.49 -1.84 -2.83
C GLU A 59 -14.33 -0.62 -3.75
N LYS A 60 -13.25 0.16 -3.54
CA LYS A 60 -12.89 1.31 -4.37
C LYS A 60 -11.40 1.63 -4.30
N LEU A 61 -10.87 2.21 -5.37
CA LEU A 61 -9.51 2.73 -5.48
C LEU A 61 -9.56 4.24 -5.71
N LYS A 62 -8.78 5.01 -4.95
CA LYS A 62 -8.71 6.48 -5.11
C LYS A 62 -7.59 6.87 -6.06
N PHE A 63 -7.93 7.62 -7.11
CA PHE A 63 -7.00 8.16 -8.10
C PHE A 63 -7.00 9.68 -8.07
N LYS A 64 -5.88 10.29 -8.47
CA LYS A 64 -5.77 11.75 -8.64
C LYS A 64 -5.46 12.05 -10.10
N SER A 65 -6.27 12.86 -10.76
CA SER A 65 -6.04 13.32 -12.13
C SER A 65 -4.93 14.37 -12.17
N PRO A 66 -4.36 14.68 -13.36
CA PRO A 66 -3.29 15.67 -13.49
C PRO A 66 -3.62 17.07 -12.97
N ASN A 67 -4.90 17.47 -13.01
CA ASN A 67 -5.36 18.76 -12.45
C ASN A 67 -5.58 18.72 -10.93
N GLY A 68 -5.24 17.62 -10.26
CA GLY A 68 -5.35 17.44 -8.82
C GLY A 68 -6.70 16.98 -8.29
N THR A 69 -7.71 16.82 -9.15
CA THR A 69 -9.01 16.29 -8.76
C THR A 69 -8.88 14.81 -8.37
N ALA A 70 -9.51 14.41 -7.28
CA ALA A 70 -9.52 13.01 -6.86
C ALA A 70 -10.81 12.30 -7.29
N PHE A 71 -10.71 11.01 -7.64
CA PHE A 71 -11.82 10.16 -8.04
C PHE A 71 -11.72 8.80 -7.32
N TYR A 72 -12.85 8.21 -6.97
CA TYR A 72 -12.96 6.79 -6.64
C TYR A 72 -13.30 6.01 -7.91
N LEU A 73 -12.54 4.95 -8.20
CA LEU A 73 -12.91 3.90 -9.12
C LEU A 73 -13.50 2.74 -8.32
N SER A 74 -14.73 2.35 -8.63
CA SER A 74 -15.40 1.16 -8.09
C SER A 74 -16.09 0.38 -9.22
N VAL A 75 -16.77 -0.71 -8.86
CA VAL A 75 -17.55 -1.54 -9.78
C VAL A 75 -19.01 -1.51 -9.32
N SER A 76 -19.95 -1.31 -10.23
CA SER A 76 -21.39 -1.41 -9.94
C SER A 76 -21.84 -2.87 -9.79
N ASP A 77 -23.06 -3.10 -9.30
CA ASP A 77 -23.63 -4.46 -9.18
C ASP A 77 -23.74 -5.19 -10.54
N ASP A 78 -23.83 -4.43 -11.64
CA ASP A 78 -23.83 -4.95 -13.02
C ASP A 78 -22.42 -5.14 -13.61
N GLY A 79 -21.37 -4.95 -12.81
CA GLY A 79 -19.98 -5.16 -13.23
C GLY A 79 -19.36 -4.02 -14.05
N GLN A 80 -19.99 -2.84 -14.11
CA GLN A 80 -19.46 -1.70 -14.86
C GLN A 80 -18.54 -0.83 -14.00
N PRO A 81 -17.43 -0.28 -14.55
CA PRO A 81 -16.59 0.64 -13.82
C PRO A 81 -17.29 1.98 -13.57
N VAL A 82 -17.22 2.48 -12.34
CA VAL A 82 -17.81 3.77 -11.93
C VAL A 82 -16.70 4.70 -11.42
N PHE A 83 -16.65 5.92 -11.96
CA PHE A 83 -15.76 6.98 -11.49
C PHE A 83 -16.55 8.04 -10.73
N THR A 84 -16.34 8.16 -9.43
CA THR A 84 -17.00 9.16 -8.58
C THR A 84 -16.00 10.22 -8.14
N LYS A 85 -16.25 11.49 -8.47
CA LYS A 85 -15.40 12.59 -8.01
C LYS A 85 -15.47 12.69 -6.47
N VAL A 86 -14.32 12.80 -5.82
CA VAL A 86 -14.27 12.91 -4.36
C VAL A 86 -14.85 14.24 -3.93
N GLY A 87 -15.86 14.20 -3.06
CA GLY A 87 -16.58 15.39 -2.57
C GLY A 87 -17.92 15.62 -3.27
N ASP A 88 -18.16 14.96 -4.40
CA ASP A 88 -19.51 14.82 -4.93
C ASP A 88 -20.14 13.66 -4.15
N SER A 89 -21.04 13.97 -3.21
CA SER A 89 -21.75 12.96 -2.41
C SER A 89 -22.49 11.98 -3.34
N GLN A 90 -22.52 10.70 -2.96
CA GLN A 90 -23.59 9.80 -3.41
C GLN A 90 -24.91 10.18 -2.74
#